data_AF-A0A0C3A6C7-F1
#
_entry.id   AF-A0A0C3A6C7-F1
#
_cell.length_a   1.000
_cell.length_b   1.000
_cell.length_c   1.000
_cell.angle_alpha   90.00
_cell.angle_beta   90.00
_cell.angle_gamma   90.00
#
_symmetry.space_group_name_H-M   'P 1'
#
loop_
_entity.id
_entity.type
_entity.pdbx_description
1 polymer ?
#
loop_
_entity_poly.entity_id
_entity_poly.type
_entity_poly.pdbx_seq_one_letter_code
_entity_poly.pdbx_strand_id
1 'polypeptide(L)'
;ILGAGFGAVHCIAWSSEFPSRTELTLWRVSCVAMITIPAMVTVMMGSLVISNANERYFGWLIILVYIIVGLFILCAWLYIAGRIATLVIALTTLRSLPPAAFTNVDWTTFFPHI
;
A
#
# COMPACT_ATOMS: atom_id res chain seq x y z
N ILE A 1 4.41 -17.25 14.13
CA ILE A 1 5.86 -16.94 14.13
C ILE A 1 6.47 -17.17 12.75
N LEU A 2 6.43 -18.38 12.19
CA LEU A 2 6.98 -18.67 10.85
C LEU A 2 6.37 -17.82 9.71
N GLY A 3 5.04 -17.63 9.70
CA GLY A 3 4.36 -16.77 8.71
C GLY A 3 4.70 -15.27 8.81
N ALA A 4 4.97 -14.79 10.03
CA ALA A 4 5.39 -13.39 10.25
C ALA A 4 6.83 -13.16 9.76
N GLY A 5 7.72 -14.14 9.96
CA GLY A 5 9.08 -14.11 9.40
C GLY A 5 9.08 -14.14 7.88
N PHE A 6 8.21 -14.94 7.25
CA PHE A 6 8.05 -14.96 5.80
C PHE A 6 7.55 -13.61 5.26
N GLY A 7 6.55 -13.01 5.89
CA GLY A 7 6.05 -11.67 5.54
C GLY A 7 7.11 -10.57 5.69
N ALA A 8 7.93 -10.63 6.74
CA ALA A 8 9.02 -9.66 6.97
C ALA A 8 10.07 -9.70 5.85
N VAL A 9 10.42 -10.89 5.35
CA VAL A 9 11.35 -11.04 4.22
C VAL A 9 10.78 -10.43 2.93
N HIS A 10 9.45 -10.48 2.74
CA HIS A 10 8.80 -9.86 1.58
C HIS A 10 8.77 -8.32 1.70
N CYS A 11 8.75 -7.78 2.92
CA CYS A 11 8.91 -6.34 3.19
C CYS A 11 10.35 -5.83 2.96
N ILE A 12 11.39 -6.68 3.03
CA ILE A 12 12.77 -6.28 2.71
C ILE A 12 12.88 -5.86 1.23
N ALA A 13 12.06 -6.47 0.37
CA ALA A 13 12.02 -6.14 -1.06
C ALA A 13 11.17 -4.89 -1.39
N TRP A 14 10.70 -4.12 -0.39
CA TRP A 14 9.80 -2.97 -0.58
C TRP A 14 10.37 -1.84 -1.45
N SER A 15 11.70 -1.70 -1.47
CA SER A 15 12.45 -0.75 -2.28
C SER A 15 13.15 -1.38 -3.49
N SER A 16 12.86 -2.63 -3.83
CA SER A 16 13.50 -3.30 -4.96
C SER A 16 13.10 -2.67 -6.29
N GLU A 17 14.05 -2.57 -7.21
CA GLU A 17 13.80 -2.10 -8.57
C GLU A 17 13.10 -3.21 -9.36
N PHE A 18 11.79 -3.10 -9.53
CA PHE A 18 11.03 -3.94 -10.44
C PHE A 18 11.00 -3.33 -11.84
N PRO A 19 10.97 -4.16 -12.91
CA PRO A 19 10.99 -3.70 -14.30
C PRO A 19 9.80 -2.80 -14.66
N SER A 20 8.62 -3.05 -14.07
CA SER A 20 7.45 -2.20 -14.22
C SER A 20 6.90 -1.68 -12.89
N ARG A 21 6.39 -0.44 -12.89
CA ARG A 21 5.73 0.15 -11.71
C ARG A 21 4.47 -0.61 -11.29
N THR A 22 3.84 -1.29 -12.24
CA THR A 22 2.63 -2.09 -12.02
C THR A 22 2.96 -3.33 -11.19
N GLU A 23 4.05 -4.03 -11.51
CA GLU A 23 4.51 -5.20 -10.75
C GLU A 23 4.92 -4.82 -9.33
N LEU A 24 5.64 -3.70 -9.14
CA LEU A 24 5.98 -3.21 -7.80
C LEU A 24 4.72 -2.89 -6.97
N THR A 25 3.68 -2.35 -7.60
CA THR A 25 2.42 -2.04 -6.91
C THR A 25 1.68 -3.32 -6.52
N LEU A 26 1.60 -4.29 -7.44
CA LEU A 26 0.99 -5.60 -7.18
C LEU A 26 1.73 -6.34 -6.06
N TRP A 27 3.07 -6.26 -6.04
CA TRP A 27 3.94 -6.81 -5.00
C TRP A 27 3.68 -6.17 -3.63
N ARG A 28 3.53 -4.84 -3.57
CA ARG A 28 3.21 -4.15 -2.31
C ARG A 28 1.84 -4.54 -1.79
N VAL A 29 0.85 -4.67 -2.69
CA VAL A 29 -0.50 -5.12 -2.33
C VAL A 29 -0.49 -6.56 -1.81
N SER A 30 0.25 -7.47 -2.45
CA SER A 30 0.36 -8.85 -1.97
C SER A 30 1.02 -8.93 -0.59
N CYS A 31 2.08 -8.15 -0.34
CA CYS A 31 2.71 -8.06 0.99
C CYS A 31 1.72 -7.59 2.07
N VAL A 32 0.92 -6.55 1.78
CA VAL A 32 -0.09 -6.05 2.72
C VAL A 32 -1.16 -7.11 2.98
N ALA A 33 -1.62 -7.82 1.94
CA ALA A 33 -2.59 -8.91 2.09
C ALA A 33 -2.04 -10.05 2.96
N MET A 34 -0.77 -10.42 2.78
CA MET A 34 -0.10 -11.47 3.55
C MET A 34 0.07 -11.13 5.03
N ILE A 35 0.12 -9.85 5.40
CA ILE A 35 0.20 -9.42 6.81
C ILE A 35 -1.19 -9.29 7.43
N THR A 36 -2.14 -8.73 6.68
CA THR A 36 -3.49 -8.42 7.18
C THR A 36 -4.33 -9.67 7.41
N ILE A 37 -4.29 -10.65 6.50
CA ILE A 37 -5.13 -11.87 6.61
C ILE A 37 -4.78 -12.69 7.86
N PRO A 38 -3.51 -13.02 8.16
CA PRO A 38 -3.17 -13.76 9.38
C PRO A 38 -3.46 -12.97 10.65
N ALA A 39 -3.22 -11.65 10.64
CA ALA A 39 -3.50 -10.79 11.79
C ALA A 39 -5.00 -10.82 12.14
N MET A 40 -5.88 -10.70 11.14
CA MET A 40 -7.33 -10.82 11.30
C MET A 40 -7.75 -12.14 11.92
N VAL A 41 -7.20 -13.26 11.42
CA VAL A 41 -7.50 -14.59 11.95
C VAL A 41 -7.03 -14.75 13.40
N THR A 42 -5.84 -14.26 13.73
CA THR A 42 -5.33 -14.31 15.12
C THR A 42 -6.15 -13.45 16.08
N VAL A 43 -6.62 -12.29 15.65
CA VAL A 43 -7.50 -11.43 16.46
C VAL A 43 -8.85 -12.09 16.68
N MET A 44 -9.42 -12.71 15.64
CA MET A 44 -10.69 -13.44 15.75
C MET A 44 -10.60 -14.66 16.67
N MET A 45 -9.51 -15.43 16.60
CA MET A 45 -9.32 -16.56 17.51
C MET A 45 -9.01 -16.11 18.94
N GLY A 46 -8.17 -15.07 19.10
CA GLY A 46 -7.88 -14.49 20.41
C GLY A 46 -9.12 -13.93 21.08
N SER A 47 -10.00 -13.27 20.32
CA SER A 47 -11.26 -12.73 20.83
C SER A 47 -12.20 -13.85 21.32
N LEU A 48 -12.31 -14.96 20.58
CA LEU A 48 -13.10 -16.14 20.99
C LEU A 48 -12.52 -16.87 22.22
N VAL A 49 -11.21 -16.87 22.42
CA VAL A 49 -10.59 -17.49 23.60
C VAL A 49 -10.79 -16.62 24.84
N ILE A 50 -10.60 -15.30 24.69
CA ILE A 50 -10.79 -14.36 25.80
C ILE A 50 -12.28 -14.27 26.18
N SER A 51 -13.22 -14.49 25.24
CA SER A 51 -14.67 -14.51 25.54
C SER A 51 -15.06 -15.61 26.50
N ASN A 52 -14.38 -16.73 26.38
CA ASN A 52 -14.64 -17.89 27.22
C ASN A 52 -13.97 -17.76 28.60
N ALA A 53 -13.05 -16.79 28.79
CA ALA A 53 -12.19 -16.72 29.96
C ALA A 53 -12.56 -15.64 30.99
N ASN A 54 -13.22 -14.54 30.61
CA ASN A 54 -13.45 -13.44 31.56
C ASN A 54 -14.67 -12.57 31.17
N GLU A 55 -15.78 -12.61 31.92
CA GLU A 55 -17.04 -11.94 31.52
C GLU A 55 -17.11 -10.43 31.85
N ARG A 56 -16.29 -9.93 32.79
CA ARG A 56 -16.56 -8.64 33.48
C ARG A 56 -16.20 -7.37 32.69
N TYR A 57 -15.19 -7.39 31.83
CA TYR A 57 -14.67 -6.22 31.07
C TYR A 57 -14.61 -6.45 29.55
N PHE A 58 -15.16 -7.56 29.12
CA PHE A 58 -14.75 -8.23 27.90
C PHE A 58 -15.37 -7.64 26.62
N GLY A 59 -16.65 -7.24 26.67
CA GLY A 59 -17.33 -6.70 25.50
C GLY A 59 -16.72 -5.41 24.98
N TRP A 60 -16.39 -4.45 25.86
CA TRP A 60 -15.94 -3.13 25.43
C TRP A 60 -14.51 -3.14 24.86
N LEU A 61 -13.60 -3.91 25.48
CA LEU A 61 -12.24 -4.09 24.96
C LEU A 61 -12.23 -4.79 23.60
N ILE A 62 -13.10 -5.78 23.40
CA ILE A 62 -13.28 -6.44 22.10
C ILE A 62 -13.75 -5.46 21.04
N ILE A 63 -14.77 -4.66 21.35
CA ILE A 63 -15.33 -3.69 20.41
C ILE A 63 -14.25 -2.69 20.00
N LEU A 64 -13.47 -2.21 20.97
CA LEU A 64 -12.36 -1.29 20.72
C LEU A 64 -11.28 -1.92 19.82
N VAL A 65 -10.90 -3.18 20.05
CA VAL A 65 -9.95 -3.91 19.18
C VAL A 65 -10.49 -4.05 17.76
N TYR A 66 -11.75 -4.47 17.59
CA TYR A 66 -12.35 -4.60 16.25
C TYR A 66 -12.44 -3.25 15.53
N ILE A 67 -12.76 -2.16 16.23
CA ILE A 67 -12.77 -0.81 15.66
C ILE A 67 -11.38 -0.41 15.20
N ILE A 68 -10.34 -0.59 16.03
CA ILE A 68 -8.96 -0.25 15.66
C ILE A 68 -8.51 -1.04 14.43
N VAL A 69 -8.77 -2.34 14.41
CA VAL A 69 -8.40 -3.21 13.30
C VAL A 69 -9.15 -2.83 12.02
N GLY A 70 -10.46 -2.55 12.11
CA GLY A 70 -11.25 -2.08 10.98
C GLY A 70 -10.75 -0.75 10.41
N LEU A 71 -10.40 0.20 11.28
CA LEU A 71 -9.80 1.48 10.88
C LEU A 71 -8.45 1.29 10.20
N PHE A 72 -7.61 0.38 10.71
CA PHE A 72 -6.31 0.08 10.12
C PHE A 72 -6.45 -0.52 8.71
N ILE A 73 -7.41 -1.42 8.52
CA ILE A 73 -7.75 -2.01 7.21
C ILE A 73 -8.26 -0.92 6.25
N LEU A 74 -9.16 -0.05 6.72
CA LEU A 74 -9.69 1.04 5.91
C LEU A 74 -8.58 1.99 5.46
N CYS A 75 -7.68 2.39 6.37
CA CYS A 75 -6.52 3.20 6.05
C CYS A 75 -5.61 2.53 5.01
N ALA A 76 -5.32 1.23 5.16
CA ALA A 76 -4.52 0.49 4.19
C ALA A 76 -5.18 0.47 2.81
N TRP A 77 -6.50 0.24 2.74
CA TRP A 77 -7.27 0.25 1.49
C TRP A 77 -7.28 1.63 0.82
N LEU A 78 -7.55 2.69 1.58
CA LEU A 78 -7.55 4.06 1.07
C LEU A 78 -6.16 4.47 0.55
N TYR A 79 -5.09 4.04 1.23
CA TYR A 79 -3.73 4.26 0.77
C TYR A 79 -3.47 3.58 -0.58
N ILE A 80 -3.88 2.32 -0.74
CA ILE A 80 -3.75 1.57 -2.00
C ILE A 80 -4.53 2.29 -3.11
N ALA A 81 -5.79 2.65 -2.86
CA ALA A 81 -6.63 3.35 -3.83
C ALA A 81 -6.02 4.70 -4.27
N GLY A 82 -5.51 5.49 -3.31
CA GLY A 82 -4.84 6.75 -3.59
C GLY A 82 -3.57 6.60 -4.44
N ARG A 83 -2.80 5.53 -4.21
CA ARG A 83 -1.63 5.21 -5.04
C ARG A 83 -2.02 4.84 -6.47
N ILE A 84 -3.07 4.05 -6.65
CA ILE A 84 -3.57 3.70 -7.99
C ILE A 84 -4.07 4.96 -8.71
N ALA A 85 -4.87 5.79 -8.03
CA ALA A 85 -5.39 7.03 -8.62
C ALA A 85 -4.26 7.98 -9.06
N THR A 86 -3.26 8.20 -8.21
CA THR A 86 -2.10 9.05 -8.56
C THR A 86 -1.29 8.49 -9.73
N LEU A 87 -1.16 7.17 -9.84
CA LEU A 87 -0.53 6.52 -11.00
C LEU A 87 -1.33 6.72 -12.28
N VAL A 88 -2.65 6.52 -12.23
CA VAL A 88 -3.54 6.74 -13.38
C VAL A 88 -3.44 8.19 -13.85
N ILE A 89 -3.47 9.16 -12.92
CA ILE A 89 -3.32 10.58 -13.23
C ILE A 89 -1.94 10.88 -13.83
N ALA A 90 -0.86 10.31 -13.31
CA ALA A 90 0.47 10.47 -13.88
C ALA A 90 0.55 9.93 -15.32
N LEU A 91 -0.07 8.77 -15.58
CA LEU A 91 -0.08 8.18 -16.93
C LEU A 91 -0.96 8.96 -17.91
N THR A 92 -2.12 9.45 -17.49
CA THR A 92 -2.99 10.26 -18.35
C THR A 92 -2.33 11.60 -18.69
N THR A 93 -1.69 12.25 -17.71
CA THR A 93 -0.93 13.49 -17.94
C THR A 93 0.30 13.28 -18.83
N LEU A 94 0.99 12.15 -18.70
CA LEU A 94 2.04 11.72 -19.64
C LEU A 94 1.52 11.35 -21.04
N ARG A 95 0.24 11.05 -21.20
CA ARG A 95 -0.35 10.82 -22.53
C ARG A 95 -0.76 12.13 -23.20
N SER A 96 -1.17 13.11 -22.41
CA SER A 96 -1.61 14.42 -22.88
C SER A 96 -0.54 15.49 -22.63
N LEU A 97 0.68 15.29 -23.15
CA LEU A 97 1.73 16.29 -23.01
C LEU A 97 1.29 17.62 -23.62
N PRO A 98 1.63 18.75 -22.97
CA PRO A 98 1.38 20.07 -23.55
C PRO A 98 2.07 20.17 -24.92
N PRO A 99 1.46 20.85 -25.92
CA PRO A 99 2.00 20.98 -27.27
C PRO A 99 3.46 21.49 -27.31
N ALA A 100 3.85 22.30 -26.31
CA ALA A 100 5.21 22.82 -26.12
C ALA A 100 6.28 21.75 -25.82
N ALA A 101 5.89 20.52 -25.45
CA ALA A 101 6.83 19.42 -25.31
C ALA A 101 7.14 18.72 -26.65
N PHE A 102 6.30 18.95 -27.67
CA PHE A 102 6.53 18.48 -29.04
C PHE A 102 7.21 19.54 -29.92
N THR A 103 7.33 20.79 -29.45
CA THR A 103 8.07 21.81 -30.17
C THR A 103 9.57 21.56 -30.02
N ASN A 104 10.28 21.47 -31.14
CA ASN A 104 11.74 21.37 -31.14
C ASN A 104 12.32 22.58 -30.40
N VAL A 105 13.14 22.31 -29.39
CA VAL A 105 13.98 23.33 -28.77
C VAL A 105 15.02 23.74 -29.80
N ASP A 106 15.08 25.03 -30.14
CA ASP A 106 16.10 25.57 -31.04
C ASP A 106 17.45 25.65 -30.33
N TRP A 107 18.13 24.50 -30.23
CA TRP A 107 19.45 24.34 -29.62
C TRP A 107 20.52 25.26 -30.23
N THR A 108 20.31 25.74 -31.46
CA THR A 108 21.21 26.65 -32.18
C THR A 108 21.26 28.06 -31.57
N THR A 109 20.23 28.48 -30.84
CA THR A 109 20.23 29.78 -30.13
C THR A 109 21.08 29.80 -28.86
N PHE A 110 21.49 28.63 -28.36
CA PHE A 110 22.36 28.51 -27.19
C PHE A 110 23.86 28.56 -27.53
N PHE A 111 24.23 28.50 -28.81
CA PHE A 111 25.61 28.71 -29.23
C PHE A 111 25.87 30.22 -29.36
N PRO A 112 26.68 30.82 -28.46
CA PRO A 112 27.10 32.20 -28.64
C PRO A 112 27.89 32.28 -29.96
N HIS A 113 27.43 33.18 -30.81
CA HIS A 113 28.07 33.55 -32.07
C HIS A 113 29.42 34.19 -31.71
N ILE A 114 30.50 33.46 -31.94
CA ILE A 114 31.88 33.94 -31.98
C ILE A 114 32.23 34.32 -33.42
#